data_AF-A0AAW0W200-F1
#
_entry.id   AF-A0AAW0W200-F1
#
_cell.length_a   1.000
_cell.length_b   1.000
_cell.length_c   1.000
_cell.angle_alpha   90.00
_cell.angle_beta   90.00
_cell.angle_gamma   90.00
#
_symmetry.space_group_name_H-M   'P 1'
#
loop_
_entity.id
_entity.type
_entity.pdbx_description
1 polymer ?
#
loop_
_entity_poly.entity_id
_entity_poly.type
_entity_poly.pdbx_seq_one_letter_code
_entity_poly.pdbx_strand_id
1 'polypeptide(L)'
;MEKIDSQVGDLAEPFPQLFQALTAEKDPMLRWTSMEFPIDSNDLDKSKYKLVVHPQDTAQVDQVTVNCTVLYMSQCVSGSRCKDTCKSMGAAAYRWFFDGCCECVGTQCINYGVNESRCIQCPMVNKENHDDILTDQHQANNSADNFDEAAAQGDGAAKGDPNL
;
A
#
# COMPACT_ATOMS: atom_id res chain seq x y z
N MET A 1 -1.45 -11.56 18.92
CA MET A 1 -1.51 -11.08 17.53
C MET A 1 -0.18 -11.43 16.89
N GLU A 2 -0.16 -12.12 15.76
CA GLU A 2 1.08 -12.28 14.99
C GLU A 2 1.39 -10.96 14.27
N LYS A 3 2.68 -10.62 14.17
CA LYS A 3 3.12 -9.39 13.56
C LYS A 3 3.14 -9.59 12.03
N ILE A 4 2.41 -8.75 11.31
CA ILE A 4 2.40 -8.74 9.84
C ILE A 4 3.56 -7.87 9.35
N ASP A 5 4.36 -8.38 8.42
CA ASP A 5 5.42 -7.61 7.79
C ASP A 5 4.85 -6.52 6.87
N SER A 6 5.60 -5.43 6.73
CA SER A 6 5.16 -4.26 5.96
C SER A 6 6.29 -3.61 5.19
N GLN A 7 5.97 -3.08 4.02
CA GLN A 7 6.82 -2.15 3.27
C GLN A 7 6.42 -0.71 3.61
N VAL A 8 7.40 0.17 3.78
CA VAL A 8 7.18 1.61 4.01
C VAL A 8 7.88 2.45 2.94
N GLY A 9 7.42 3.68 2.73
CA GLY A 9 8.16 4.64 1.91
C GLY A 9 7.63 6.06 1.99
N ASP A 10 8.55 7.02 1.85
CA ASP A 10 8.25 8.44 1.78
C ASP A 10 7.66 8.82 0.41
N LEU A 11 6.79 9.84 0.41
CA LEU A 11 6.19 10.42 -0.79
C LEU A 11 6.84 11.78 -1.06
N ALA A 12 7.33 12.00 -2.29
CA ALA A 12 8.16 13.15 -2.63
C ALA A 12 7.44 14.52 -2.54
N GLU A 13 6.12 14.52 -2.69
CA GLU A 13 5.29 15.74 -2.76
C GLU A 13 4.03 15.56 -1.90
N PRO A 14 4.15 15.62 -0.56
CA PRO A 14 2.99 15.60 0.32
C PRO A 14 2.10 16.81 0.08
N PHE A 15 0.80 16.64 0.30
CA PHE A 15 -0.16 17.74 0.30
C PHE A 15 -0.96 17.75 1.61
N PRO A 16 -0.37 18.26 2.72
CA PRO A 16 -0.89 18.04 4.07
C PRO A 16 -2.29 18.59 4.29
N GLN A 17 -2.63 19.69 3.62
CA GLN A 17 -3.94 20.33 3.73
C GLN A 17 -5.05 19.43 3.16
N LEU A 18 -4.77 18.73 2.05
CA LEU A 18 -5.72 17.75 1.49
C LEU A 18 -5.85 16.54 2.41
N PHE A 19 -4.73 16.01 2.91
CA PHE A 19 -4.75 14.88 3.82
C PHE A 19 -5.54 15.21 5.09
N GLN A 20 -5.34 16.40 5.66
CA GLN A 20 -6.10 16.90 6.81
C GLN A 20 -7.59 17.03 6.48
N ALA A 21 -7.95 17.61 5.33
CA ALA A 21 -9.35 17.74 4.92
C ALA A 21 -10.04 16.38 4.76
N LEU A 22 -9.35 15.37 4.22
CA LEU A 22 -9.87 14.01 4.04
C LEU A 22 -9.98 13.20 5.34
N THR A 23 -9.22 13.58 6.37
CA THR A 23 -9.14 12.84 7.64
C THR A 23 -9.87 13.53 8.80
N ALA A 24 -10.26 14.80 8.63
CA ALA A 24 -10.96 15.60 9.64
C ALA A 24 -12.32 15.02 10.04
N GLU A 25 -13.01 14.38 9.11
CA GLU A 25 -14.29 13.72 9.34
C GLU A 25 -14.24 12.25 8.91
N LYS A 26 -15.10 11.42 9.51
CA LYS A 26 -15.22 10.01 9.13
C LYS A 26 -15.84 9.90 7.74
N ASP A 27 -15.27 9.07 6.88
CA ASP A 27 -15.86 8.79 5.57
C ASP A 27 -17.22 8.07 5.73
N PRO A 28 -18.33 8.67 5.27
CA PRO A 28 -19.67 8.08 5.46
C PRO A 28 -19.85 6.73 4.76
N MET A 29 -19.06 6.48 3.71
CA MET A 29 -19.10 5.24 2.93
C MET A 29 -18.13 4.17 3.46
N LEU A 30 -17.35 4.48 4.50
CA LEU A 30 -16.29 3.60 5.03
C LEU A 30 -15.40 3.06 3.90
N ARG A 31 -14.99 3.93 2.99
CA ARG A 31 -13.94 3.64 2.00
C ARG A 31 -12.56 3.65 2.65
N TRP A 32 -12.43 4.42 3.72
CA TRP A 32 -11.28 4.47 4.61
C TRP A 32 -11.69 4.80 6.04
N THR A 33 -10.79 4.56 6.98
CA THR A 33 -10.90 5.00 8.37
C THR A 33 -9.69 5.81 8.77
N SER A 34 -9.89 6.92 9.47
CA SER A 34 -8.80 7.71 10.06
C SER A 34 -8.62 7.37 11.54
N MET A 35 -7.38 7.43 12.00
CA MET A 35 -6.98 7.33 13.40
C MET A 35 -6.04 8.47 13.74
N GLU A 36 -6.23 9.05 14.92
CA GLU A 36 -5.39 10.11 15.43
C GLU A 36 -4.87 9.72 16.82
N PHE A 37 -3.57 9.87 17.04
CA PHE A 37 -2.94 9.59 18.32
C PHE A 37 -1.84 10.61 18.63
N PRO A 38 -1.65 10.96 19.91
CA PRO A 38 -0.63 11.93 20.30
C PRO A 38 0.77 11.31 20.18
N ILE A 39 1.73 12.12 19.74
CA ILE A 39 3.17 11.84 19.78
C ILE A 39 3.80 12.82 20.77
N ASP A 40 4.64 12.29 21.67
CA ASP A 40 5.43 13.13 22.58
C ASP A 40 6.53 13.86 21.79
N SER A 41 6.65 15.15 22.03
CA SER A 41 7.74 16.02 21.56
C SER A 41 9.14 15.44 21.70
N ASN A 42 9.40 14.62 22.72
CA ASN A 42 10.72 14.02 22.92
C ASN A 42 11.13 13.07 21.79
N ASP A 43 10.15 12.45 21.11
CA ASP A 43 10.37 11.49 20.03
C ASP A 43 10.39 12.16 18.64
N LEU A 44 10.12 13.46 18.58
CA LEU A 44 10.11 14.19 17.34
C LEU A 44 11.55 14.66 16.99
N ASP A 45 11.97 14.50 15.73
CA ASP A 45 13.17 15.15 15.17
C ASP A 45 13.01 16.68 14.97
N LYS A 46 13.58 17.48 15.88
CA LYS A 46 13.48 18.98 15.94
C LYS A 46 13.78 19.69 14.64
N SER A 47 14.47 19.05 13.70
CA SER A 47 14.75 19.62 12.39
C SER A 47 13.55 19.66 11.45
N LYS A 48 12.55 18.79 11.65
CA LYS A 48 11.36 18.67 10.78
C LYS A 48 10.16 19.50 11.24
N TYR A 49 10.12 19.89 12.50
CA TYR A 49 9.04 20.71 13.06
C TYR A 49 9.60 22.04 13.56
N LYS A 50 9.14 23.13 12.94
CA LYS A 50 9.40 24.47 13.46
C LYS A 50 8.34 24.78 14.51
N LEU A 51 8.67 24.59 15.80
CA LEU A 51 7.81 25.08 16.88
C LEU A 51 7.69 26.60 16.74
N VAL A 52 6.50 27.08 16.39
CA VAL A 52 6.20 28.52 16.40
C VAL A 52 5.79 28.87 17.83
N VAL A 53 6.78 29.21 18.65
CA VAL A 53 6.53 29.74 19.99
C VAL A 53 5.99 31.17 19.84
N HIS A 54 4.74 31.39 20.22
CA HIS A 54 4.19 32.75 20.28
C HIS A 54 4.81 33.47 21.50
N PRO A 55 5.30 34.71 21.37
CA PRO A 55 5.97 35.44 22.46
C PRO A 55 5.10 35.72 23.70
N GLN A 56 3.81 35.38 23.68
CA GLN A 56 2.86 35.64 24.77
C GLN A 56 2.63 34.42 25.68
N ASP A 57 3.12 33.23 25.32
CA ASP A 57 2.96 32.04 26.16
C ASP A 57 4.10 31.95 27.17
N THR A 58 3.84 32.38 28.40
CA THR A 58 4.73 32.18 29.58
C THR A 58 4.63 30.75 30.15
N ALA A 59 4.13 29.80 29.39
CA ALA A 59 4.09 28.40 29.79
C ALA A 59 5.48 27.78 29.58
N GLN A 60 5.97 27.05 30.59
CA GLN A 60 7.17 26.23 30.46
C GLN A 60 7.04 25.39 29.18
N VAL A 61 8.06 25.44 28.31
CA VAL A 61 8.13 24.72 27.03
C VAL A 61 8.39 23.23 27.31
N ASP A 62 7.55 22.64 28.14
CA ASP A 62 7.61 21.24 28.53
C ASP A 62 6.41 20.54 27.89
N GLN A 63 6.71 19.75 26.86
CA GLN A 63 5.81 18.84 26.13
C GLN A 63 4.85 19.46 25.12
N VAL A 64 5.34 19.70 23.90
CA VAL A 64 4.47 19.94 22.73
C VAL A 64 4.02 18.59 22.16
N THR A 65 2.83 18.13 22.51
CA THR A 65 2.23 16.96 21.85
C THR A 65 1.72 17.34 20.47
N VAL A 66 2.21 16.64 19.44
CA VAL A 66 1.65 16.73 18.08
C VAL A 66 0.79 15.50 17.82
N ASN A 67 -0.35 15.67 17.16
CA ASN A 67 -1.17 14.53 16.79
C ASN A 67 -0.71 13.95 15.45
N CYS A 68 -0.45 12.65 15.43
CA CYS A 68 -0.27 11.91 14.19
C CYS A 68 -1.62 11.39 13.72
N THR A 69 -1.92 11.69 12.46
CA THR A 69 -3.10 11.17 11.78
C THR A 69 -2.66 10.16 10.73
N VAL A 70 -3.26 8.97 10.78
CA VAL A 70 -3.11 7.91 9.78
C VAL A 70 -4.47 7.55 9.22
N LEU A 71 -4.48 7.00 8.01
CA LEU A 71 -5.68 6.63 7.29
C LEU A 71 -5.51 5.23 6.70
N TYR A 72 -6.45 4.33 7.00
CA TYR A 72 -6.46 2.97 6.48
C TYR A 72 -7.50 2.82 5.37
N MET A 73 -7.10 2.27 4.22
CA MET A 73 -8.08 1.82 3.23
C MET A 73 -8.95 0.71 3.81
N SER A 74 -10.23 0.67 3.44
CA SER A 74 -11.08 -0.42 3.93
C SER A 74 -10.85 -1.72 3.17
N GLN A 75 -10.58 -1.64 1.87
CA GLN A 75 -10.25 -2.77 0.98
C GLN A 75 -8.74 -3.02 0.92
N CYS A 76 -8.36 -4.29 0.73
CA CYS A 76 -6.97 -4.65 0.44
C CYS A 76 -6.57 -4.20 -0.96
N VAL A 77 -5.34 -3.70 -1.08
CA VAL A 77 -4.80 -3.20 -2.35
C VAL A 77 -3.36 -3.70 -2.52
N SER A 78 -2.86 -3.69 -3.76
CA SER A 78 -1.44 -3.96 -4.01
C SER A 78 -0.55 -2.86 -3.43
N GLY A 79 0.71 -3.17 -3.17
CA GLY A 79 1.67 -2.17 -2.67
C GLY A 79 1.85 -0.97 -3.60
N SER A 80 1.84 -1.17 -4.92
CA SER A 80 1.87 -0.07 -5.90
C SER A 80 0.63 0.82 -5.80
N ARG A 81 -0.56 0.21 -5.74
CA ARG A 81 -1.82 0.95 -5.60
C ARG A 81 -1.91 1.65 -4.25
N CYS A 82 -1.35 1.08 -3.19
CA CYS A 82 -1.27 1.73 -1.89
C CYS A 82 -0.46 3.03 -1.99
N LYS A 83 0.75 2.97 -2.56
CA LYS A 83 1.60 4.14 -2.80
C LYS A 83 0.87 5.23 -3.61
N ASP A 84 0.24 4.86 -4.72
CA ASP A 84 -0.46 5.82 -5.60
C ASP A 84 -1.70 6.42 -4.93
N THR A 85 -2.43 5.62 -4.14
CA THR A 85 -3.59 6.08 -3.36
C THR A 85 -3.15 7.08 -2.32
N CYS A 86 -2.14 6.76 -1.50
CA CYS A 86 -1.66 7.66 -0.46
C CYS A 86 -1.07 8.96 -1.04
N LYS A 87 -0.39 8.87 -2.19
CA LYS A 87 0.04 10.05 -2.94
C LYS A 87 -1.16 10.93 -3.32
N SER A 88 -2.20 10.34 -3.89
CA SER A 88 -3.41 11.06 -4.32
C SER A 88 -4.21 11.67 -3.15
N MET A 89 -4.08 11.10 -1.95
CA MET A 89 -4.69 11.63 -0.72
C MET A 89 -3.86 12.71 -0.04
N GLY A 90 -2.67 13.04 -0.58
CA GLY A 90 -1.79 14.07 -0.02
C GLY A 90 -0.99 13.62 1.20
N ALA A 91 -0.88 12.32 1.45
CA ALA A 91 -0.11 11.78 2.56
C ALA A 91 1.39 12.06 2.41
N ALA A 92 2.12 11.99 3.53
CA ALA A 92 3.58 12.16 3.58
C ALA A 92 4.33 10.87 3.33
N ALA A 93 3.74 9.76 3.77
CA ALA A 93 4.30 8.44 3.55
C ALA A 93 3.18 7.41 3.43
N TYR A 94 3.58 6.18 3.12
CA TYR A 94 2.68 5.03 3.13
C TYR A 94 3.33 3.87 3.86
N ARG A 95 2.48 3.01 4.42
CA ARG A 95 2.82 1.66 4.86
C ARG A 95 1.86 0.68 4.20
N TRP A 96 2.41 -0.35 3.60
CA TRP A 96 1.65 -1.45 3.01
C TRP A 96 2.01 -2.74 3.72
N PHE A 97 1.01 -3.39 4.30
CA PHE A 97 1.15 -4.67 4.99
C PHE A 97 0.99 -5.81 3.99
N PHE A 98 1.67 -6.93 4.23
CA PHE A 98 1.66 -8.08 3.30
C PHE A 98 0.33 -8.85 3.27
N ASP A 99 -0.63 -8.51 4.14
CA ASP A 99 -2.04 -8.92 4.04
C ASP A 99 -2.86 -8.02 3.07
N GLY A 100 -2.21 -7.05 2.43
CA GLY A 100 -2.81 -6.12 1.48
C GLY A 100 -3.37 -4.84 2.13
N CYS A 101 -3.28 -4.67 3.45
CA CYS A 101 -3.74 -3.46 4.11
C CYS A 101 -2.86 -2.25 3.75
N CYS A 102 -3.50 -1.11 3.48
CA CYS A 102 -2.82 0.13 3.12
C CYS A 102 -3.09 1.22 4.15
N GLU A 103 -2.01 1.80 4.66
CA GLU A 103 -1.99 2.92 5.60
C GLU A 103 -1.32 4.12 4.92
N CYS A 104 -2.04 5.23 4.86
CA CYS A 104 -1.54 6.52 4.46
C CYS A 104 -1.20 7.34 5.70
N VAL A 105 0.02 7.87 5.74
CA VAL A 105 0.62 8.46 6.94
C VAL A 105 0.78 9.96 6.77
N GLY A 106 0.24 10.74 7.71
CA GLY A 106 0.35 12.21 7.73
C GLY A 106 1.76 12.70 8.06
N THR A 107 2.02 13.99 7.80
CA THR A 107 3.35 14.61 8.02
C THR A 107 3.80 14.63 9.48
N GLN A 108 2.86 14.61 10.42
CA GLN A 108 3.14 14.74 11.85
C GLN A 108 3.55 13.41 12.49
N CYS A 109 3.51 12.31 11.73
CA CYS A 109 3.79 10.97 12.24
C CYS A 109 5.29 10.67 12.26
N ILE A 110 5.72 9.98 13.32
CA ILE A 110 7.04 9.35 13.40
C ILE A 110 6.96 7.92 12.90
N ASN A 111 8.08 7.37 12.41
CA ASN A 111 8.24 5.94 12.08
C ASN A 111 7.14 5.33 11.19
N TYR A 112 6.57 6.10 10.26
CA TYR A 112 5.53 5.63 9.35
C TYR A 112 4.27 5.11 10.06
N GLY A 113 3.78 5.85 11.05
CA GLY A 113 2.48 5.60 11.67
C GLY A 113 2.45 4.38 12.58
N VAL A 114 1.35 3.62 12.55
CA VAL A 114 1.14 2.46 13.43
C VAL A 114 1.51 1.18 12.68
N ASN A 115 2.48 0.44 13.19
CA ASN A 115 2.92 -0.82 12.58
C ASN A 115 1.96 -2.00 12.87
N GLU A 116 0.66 -1.80 12.63
CA GLU A 116 -0.40 -2.80 12.78
C GLU A 116 -1.42 -2.64 11.64
N SER A 117 -1.74 -3.76 10.97
CA SER A 117 -2.80 -3.79 9.97
C SER A 117 -4.17 -3.59 10.62
N ARG A 118 -4.95 -2.63 10.11
CA ARG A 118 -6.27 -2.24 10.66
C ARG A 118 -7.34 -2.05 9.60
N CYS A 119 -7.11 -2.51 8.38
CA CYS A 119 -8.08 -2.43 7.29
C CYS A 119 -9.28 -3.34 7.57
N ILE A 120 -10.49 -2.83 7.38
CA ILE A 120 -11.72 -3.51 7.80
C ILE A 120 -11.97 -4.81 7.01
N GLN A 121 -11.59 -4.84 5.73
CA GLN A 121 -11.91 -5.95 4.83
C GLN A 121 -10.69 -6.82 4.49
N CYS A 122 -9.57 -6.64 5.19
CA CYS A 122 -8.42 -7.53 5.03
C CYS A 122 -8.49 -8.72 5.99
N PRO A 123 -8.02 -9.90 5.57
CA PRO A 123 -8.01 -11.08 6.42
C PRO A 123 -7.21 -10.80 7.69
N MET A 124 -7.84 -10.99 8.85
CA MET A 124 -7.09 -11.16 10.08
C MET A 124 -6.37 -12.49 9.96
N VAL A 125 -5.03 -12.49 9.92
CA VAL A 125 -4.25 -13.74 9.88
C VAL A 125 -4.55 -14.52 11.17
N ASN A 126 -5.52 -15.44 11.10
CA ASN A 126 -5.84 -16.39 12.15
C ASN A 126 -5.02 -17.65 11.88
N LYS A 127 -4.21 -18.06 12.87
CA LYS A 127 -3.22 -19.14 12.79
C LYS A 127 -3.74 -20.55 12.44
N GLU A 128 -5.01 -20.73 12.13
CA GLU A 128 -5.60 -22.06 11.98
C GLU A 128 -5.64 -22.60 10.54
N ASN A 129 -5.39 -21.78 9.51
CA ASN A 129 -5.51 -22.21 8.09
C ASN A 129 -4.35 -21.74 7.20
N HIS A 130 -3.10 -21.86 7.67
CA HIS A 130 -1.92 -21.32 6.95
C HIS A 130 -1.28 -22.29 5.93
N ASP A 131 -1.97 -23.37 5.57
CA ASP A 131 -1.50 -24.33 4.56
C ASP A 131 -2.12 -24.12 3.16
N ASP A 132 -3.14 -23.25 3.01
CA ASP A 132 -3.94 -23.18 1.77
C ASP A 132 -3.70 -21.94 0.88
N ILE A 133 -2.79 -21.02 1.23
CA ILE A 133 -2.56 -19.78 0.44
C ILE A 133 -1.12 -19.70 -0.08
N LEU A 134 -0.58 -20.79 -0.60
CA LEU A 134 0.64 -20.76 -1.42
C LEU A 134 0.55 -21.75 -2.58
N THR A 135 -0.52 -21.72 -3.37
CA THR A 135 -0.51 -22.27 -4.73
C THR A 135 -1.50 -21.54 -5.61
N ASP A 136 -1.08 -20.48 -6.29
CA ASP A 136 -1.37 -20.37 -7.71
C ASP A 136 -0.49 -19.32 -8.39
N GLN A 137 -0.25 -19.52 -9.68
CA GLN A 137 0.54 -18.68 -10.59
C GLN A 137 2.03 -19.03 -10.63
N HIS A 138 2.35 -20.23 -11.11
CA HIS A 138 3.37 -20.47 -12.15
C HIS A 138 3.16 -21.89 -12.73
N GLN A 139 2.16 -22.07 -13.58
CA GLN A 139 2.14 -23.18 -14.54
C GLN A 139 2.32 -22.60 -15.95
N ALA A 140 3.59 -22.45 -16.33
CA ALA A 140 3.97 -22.41 -17.73
C ALA A 140 3.83 -23.84 -18.27
N ASN A 141 2.86 -24.00 -19.18
CA ASN A 141 2.55 -25.19 -19.94
C ASN A 141 3.80 -25.95 -20.42
N ASN A 142 3.85 -27.25 -20.16
CA ASN A 142 4.61 -28.19 -20.99
C ASN A 142 3.99 -29.59 -20.97
N SER A 143 3.78 -30.10 -22.19
CA SER A 143 3.63 -31.52 -22.59
C SER A 143 2.21 -32.10 -22.49
N ALA A 144 1.67 -32.83 -23.47
CA ALA A 144 2.16 -33.32 -24.76
C ALA A 144 0.96 -33.89 -25.54
N ASP A 145 0.93 -33.73 -26.86
CA ASP A 145 0.17 -34.61 -27.74
C ASP A 145 1.15 -35.18 -28.78
N ASN A 146 1.41 -36.48 -28.66
CA ASN A 146 2.13 -37.33 -29.60
C ASN A 146 1.10 -38.36 -30.08
N PHE A 147 0.77 -38.36 -31.37
CA PHE A 147 0.06 -39.45 -32.06
C PHE A 147 0.71 -39.69 -33.42
N ASP A 148 0.76 -40.97 -33.77
CA ASP A 148 1.71 -41.66 -34.66
C ASP A 148 1.65 -41.36 -36.17
N GLU A 149 2.84 -41.47 -36.77
CA GLU A 149 3.26 -42.08 -38.05
C GLU A 149 2.22 -42.63 -39.06
N ALA A 150 2.29 -42.19 -40.34
CA ALA A 150 2.62 -43.06 -41.50
C ALA A 150 2.43 -42.38 -42.89
N ALA A 151 3.45 -42.61 -43.73
CA ALA A 151 3.63 -42.51 -45.19
C ALA A 151 2.46 -42.19 -46.16
N ALA A 152 2.76 -41.36 -47.18
CA ALA A 152 2.43 -41.65 -48.60
C ALA A 152 3.27 -40.79 -49.58
N GLN A 153 3.82 -41.45 -50.59
CA GLN A 153 4.50 -40.91 -51.78
C GLN A 153 3.50 -40.33 -52.80
N GLY A 154 4.00 -39.48 -53.71
CA GLY A 154 3.57 -39.53 -55.12
C GLY A 154 2.95 -38.28 -55.75
N ASP A 155 3.69 -37.72 -56.70
CA ASP A 155 3.27 -37.13 -57.99
C ASP A 155 2.51 -35.78 -58.09
N GLY A 156 3.15 -34.84 -58.82
CA GLY A 156 2.61 -34.44 -60.12
C GLY A 156 1.99 -33.04 -60.31
N ALA A 157 2.70 -32.23 -61.10
CA ALA A 157 2.18 -31.30 -62.12
C ALA A 157 1.70 -29.87 -61.77
N ALA A 158 2.61 -28.93 -62.05
CA ALA A 158 2.56 -27.95 -63.16
C ALA A 158 1.85 -26.57 -63.04
N LYS A 159 2.57 -25.60 -63.62
CA LYS A 159 2.25 -24.22 -64.06
C LYS A 159 2.31 -23.15 -62.96
N GLY A 160 3.08 -22.07 -63.07
CA GLY A 160 3.77 -21.44 -64.19
C GLY A 160 3.54 -19.92 -64.14
N ASP A 161 4.61 -19.17 -63.84
CA ASP A 161 4.95 -17.82 -64.35
C ASP A 161 4.08 -16.59 -63.94
N PRO A 162 4.53 -15.33 -64.18
CA PRO A 162 5.38 -14.55 -63.25
C PRO A 162 4.94 -13.04 -63.19
N ASN A 163 5.85 -12.16 -62.77
CA ASN A 163 5.79 -10.69 -62.58
C ASN A 163 5.44 -10.28 -61.14
N LEU A 164 6.23 -9.46 -60.44
CA LEU A 164 7.29 -8.53 -60.83
C LEU A 164 8.29 -8.41 -59.66
#